data_AF-Q6WVD8-F1
#
_entry.id   AF-Q6WVD8-F1
#
_cell.length_a   1.000
_cell.length_b   1.000
_cell.length_c   1.000
_cell.angle_alpha   90.00
_cell.angle_beta   90.00
_cell.angle_gamma   90.00
#
_symmetry.space_group_name_H-M   'P 1'
#
loop_
_entity.id
_entity.type
_entity.pdbx_description
1 polymer ?
#
loop_
_entity_poly.entity_id
_entity_poly.type
_entity_poly.pdbx_seq_one_letter_code
_entity_poly.pdbx_strand_id
1 'polypeptide(L)'
;IWSMCMIAFDRYNVIVKGINGRPMTIKLAIVKILFIWSMATFWTITPMIGWSRYVPEGNMTSCGIDYLERNWNPRTYLIFYSIFVYHTPLYLICYSYWFIIA
;
A
#
# COMPACT_ATOMS: atom_id res chain seq x y z
N ILE A 1 4.40 2.06 1.96
CA ILE A 1 4.74 0.94 1.04
C ILE A 1 4.34 1.26 -0.40
N TRP A 2 3.12 1.74 -0.67
CA TRP A 2 2.66 2.06 -2.03
C TRP A 2 3.57 3.02 -2.82
N SER A 3 4.16 4.05 -2.19
CA SER A 3 5.15 4.90 -2.87
C SER A 3 6.39 4.12 -3.34
N MET A 4 6.94 3.26 -2.48
CA MET A 4 8.09 2.41 -2.82
C MET A 4 7.72 1.41 -3.94
N CYS A 5 6.50 0.87 -3.91
CA CYS A 5 5.96 0.01 -4.96
C CYS A 5 5.93 0.72 -6.32
N MET A 6 5.44 1.96 -6.37
CA MET A 6 5.40 2.75 -7.62
C MET A 6 6.80 3.13 -8.14
N ILE A 7 7.77 3.30 -7.24
CA ILE A 7 9.18 3.53 -7.60
C ILE A 7 9.80 2.25 -8.16
N ALA A 8 9.59 1.10 -7.51
CA ALA A 8 10.09 -0.19 -7.99
C ALA A 8 9.53 -0.52 -9.39
N PHE A 9 8.24 -0.27 -9.60
CA PHE A 9 7.60 -0.45 -10.91
C PHE A 9 8.16 0.48 -11.99
N ASP A 10 8.54 1.70 -11.61
CA ASP A 10 9.19 2.62 -12.54
C ASP A 10 10.58 2.14 -12.95
N ARG A 11 11.39 1.70 -11.96
CA ARG A 11 12.70 1.08 -12.21
C ARG A 11 12.59 -0.13 -13.12
N TYR A 12 11.57 -0.97 -12.91
CA TYR A 12 11.30 -2.11 -13.79
C TYR A 12 11.01 -1.67 -15.24
N ASN A 13 10.17 -0.66 -15.45
CA ASN A 13 9.88 -0.18 -16.81
C ASN A 13 11.11 0.43 -17.50
N VAL A 14 11.98 1.13 -16.77
CA VAL A 14 13.18 1.74 -17.36
C VAL A 14 14.25 0.68 -17.66
N ILE A 15 14.49 -0.25 -16.72
CA ILE A 15 15.59 -1.21 -16.83
C ILE A 15 15.21 -2.39 -17.73
N VAL A 16 14.06 -3.02 -17.49
CA VAL A 16 13.69 -4.28 -18.16
C VAL A 16 13.05 -4.03 -19.53
N LYS A 17 12.15 -3.04 -19.63
CA LYS A 17 11.51 -2.74 -20.92
C LYS A 17 12.34 -1.83 -21.83
N GLY A 18 13.33 -1.11 -21.29
CA GLY A 18 14.25 -0.28 -22.06
C GLY A 18 13.54 0.63 -23.07
N ILE A 19 13.86 0.47 -24.36
CA ILE A 19 13.32 1.26 -25.48
C ILE A 19 11.80 1.07 -25.67
N ASN A 20 11.25 -0.08 -25.27
CA ASN A 20 9.80 -0.34 -25.32
C ASN A 20 9.07 0.19 -24.08
N GLY A 21 9.81 0.65 -23.06
CA GLY A 21 9.26 1.23 -21.84
C GLY A 21 8.90 2.69 -22.04
N ARG A 22 7.66 3.08 -21.70
CA ARG A 22 7.26 4.49 -21.72
C ARG A 22 7.98 5.22 -20.56
N PRO A 23 8.79 6.26 -20.82
CA PRO A 23 9.51 6.96 -19.77
C PRO A 23 8.54 7.68 -18.82
N MET A 24 8.96 7.88 -17.57
CA MET A 24 8.15 8.60 -16.59
C MET A 24 7.96 10.05 -17.04
N THR A 25 6.71 10.44 -17.28
CA THR A 25 6.33 11.84 -17.52
C THR A 25 5.71 12.44 -16.27
N ILE A 26 5.77 13.77 -16.12
CA ILE A 26 5.19 14.50 -14.99
C ILE A 26 3.70 14.14 -14.81
N LYS A 27 2.95 14.04 -15.92
CA LYS A 27 1.52 13.66 -15.89
C LYS A 27 1.31 12.28 -15.26
N LEU A 28 2.14 11.29 -15.63
CA LEU A 28 2.04 9.93 -15.12
C LEU A 28 2.48 9.85 -13.64
N ALA A 29 3.50 10.63 -13.26
CA ALA A 29 3.93 10.77 -11.87
C ALA A 29 2.82 11.33 -10.97
N ILE A 30 2.13 12.39 -11.40
CA ILE A 30 1.01 12.98 -10.66
C ILE A 30 -0.12 11.96 -10.49
N VAL A 31 -0.49 11.21 -11.54
CA VAL A 31 -1.53 10.17 -11.43
C VAL A 31 -1.13 9.08 -10.42
N LYS A 32 0.13 8.62 -10.43
CA LYS A 32 0.63 7.66 -9.43
C LYS A 32 0.54 8.22 -8.01
N ILE A 33 0.91 9.49 -7.80
CA ILE A 33 0.86 10.14 -6.49
C ILE A 33 -0.60 10.27 -6.01
N LEU A 34 -1.52 10.71 -6.87
CA LEU A 34 -2.94 10.80 -6.53
C LEU A 34 -3.53 9.45 -6.15
N PHE A 35 -3.16 8.38 -6.85
CA PHE A 35 -3.56 7.02 -6.50
C PHE A 35 -3.02 6.58 -5.12
N ILE A 36 -1.76 6.89 -4.81
CA ILE A 36 -1.16 6.57 -3.50
C ILE A 36 -1.92 7.29 -2.38
N TRP A 37 -2.18 8.59 -2.55
CA TRP A 37 -2.89 9.38 -1.56
C TRP A 37 -4.33 8.93 -1.38
N SER A 38 -5.07 8.68 -2.46
CA SER A 38 -6.46 8.21 -2.36
C SER A 38 -6.55 6.85 -1.66
N MET A 39 -5.65 5.92 -1.98
CA MET A 39 -5.56 4.62 -1.30
C MET A 39 -5.21 4.78 0.18
N ALA A 40 -4.22 5.63 0.52
CA ALA A 40 -3.84 5.87 1.90
C ALA A 40 -5.03 6.44 2.70
N THR A 41 -5.65 7.50 2.18
CA THR A 41 -6.78 8.17 2.81
C THR A 41 -7.99 7.24 2.99
N PHE A 42 -8.32 6.42 1.99
CA PHE A 42 -9.42 5.45 2.08
C PHE A 42 -9.21 4.47 3.25
N TRP A 43 -8.03 3.87 3.35
CA TRP A 43 -7.74 2.91 4.43
C TRP A 43 -7.59 3.58 5.80
N THR A 44 -7.16 4.84 5.89
CA THR A 44 -7.08 5.52 7.20
C THR A 44 -8.41 6.09 7.70
N ILE A 45 -9.33 6.44 6.79
CA ILE A 45 -10.65 6.98 7.16
C ILE A 45 -11.63 5.86 7.53
N THR A 46 -11.48 4.68 6.95
CA THR A 46 -12.40 3.54 7.17
C THR A 46 -12.60 3.16 8.66
N PRO A 47 -11.55 3.14 9.52
CA PRO A 47 -11.72 2.97 10.96
C PRO A 47 -12.40 4.14 11.69
N MET A 48 -12.37 5.35 11.11
CA MET A 48 -13.08 6.50 11.68
C MET A 48 -14.58 6.44 11.42
N ILE A 49 -15.01 5.82 10.32
CA ILE A 49 -16.42 5.71 9.90
C ILE A 49 -17.09 4.41 10.37
N GLY A 50 -16.41 3.59 11.18
CA GLY A 50 -16.99 2.41 11.85
C GLY A 50 -16.60 1.04 11.27
N TRP A 51 -15.72 0.98 10.25
CA TRP A 51 -15.11 -0.28 9.84
C TRP A 51 -13.77 -0.45 10.55
N SER A 52 -13.78 -1.15 11.70
CA SER A 52 -12.75 -1.13 12.75
C SER A 52 -12.75 0.16 13.61
N ARG A 53 -11.77 0.29 14.51
CA ARG A 53 -11.57 1.43 15.42
C ARG A 53 -10.08 1.66 15.73
N TYR A 54 -9.74 2.91 16.08
CA TYR A 54 -8.44 3.25 16.63
C TYR A 54 -8.47 3.18 18.16
N VAL A 55 -7.56 2.40 18.76
CA VAL A 55 -7.49 2.15 20.20
C VAL A 55 -6.06 2.34 20.72
N PRO A 56 -5.88 2.74 21.99
CA PRO A 56 -4.57 2.76 22.62
C PRO A 56 -3.96 1.36 22.66
N GLU A 57 -2.68 1.26 22.33
CA GLU A 57 -1.92 0.03 22.46
C GLU A 57 -1.63 -0.28 23.94
N GLY A 58 -1.21 -1.51 24.25
CA GLY A 58 -1.04 -1.98 25.63
C GLY A 58 -0.07 -1.16 26.50
N ASN A 59 0.84 -0.38 25.91
CA ASN A 59 1.72 0.56 26.60
C ASN A 59 1.05 1.90 26.95
N MET A 60 -0.22 2.10 26.56
CA MET A 60 -1.05 3.29 26.79
C MET A 60 -0.45 4.65 26.36
N THR A 61 0.61 4.63 25.55
CA THR A 61 1.33 5.81 25.03
C THR A 61 1.28 5.93 23.51
N SER A 62 0.67 4.95 22.85
CA SER A 62 0.56 4.81 21.39
C SER A 62 -0.89 4.43 21.06
N CYS A 63 -1.36 4.82 19.87
CA CYS A 63 -2.66 4.41 19.34
C CYS A 63 -2.46 3.67 18.02
N GLY A 64 -3.20 2.57 17.85
CA GLY A 64 -3.14 1.73 16.66
C GLY A 64 -4.53 1.28 16.22
N ILE A 65 -4.58 0.50 15.15
CA ILE A 65 -5.81 -0.21 14.75
C ILE A 65 -6.10 -1.33 15.74
N ASP A 66 -7.37 -1.62 15.99
CA ASP A 66 -7.74 -2.72 16.87
C ASP A 66 -7.49 -4.08 16.20
N TYR A 67 -6.43 -4.76 16.64
CA TYR A 67 -6.07 -6.13 16.23
C TYR A 67 -6.34 -7.18 17.33
N LEU A 68 -6.81 -6.77 18.51
CA LEU A 68 -7.06 -7.66 19.65
C LEU A 68 -8.51 -8.18 19.64
N GLU A 69 -9.46 -7.31 19.29
CA GLU A 69 -10.88 -7.65 19.25
C GLU A 69 -11.16 -8.70 18.17
N ARG A 70 -11.84 -9.79 18.55
CA ARG A 70 -12.07 -10.94 17.65
C ARG A 70 -13.37 -10.88 16.86
N ASN A 71 -14.14 -9.80 17.00
CA ASN A 71 -15.37 -9.57 16.26
C ASN A 71 -15.13 -9.49 14.75
N TRP A 72 -16.13 -9.87 13.96
CA TRP A 72 -16.01 -9.91 12.50
C TRP A 72 -15.73 -8.54 11.88
N ASN A 73 -16.28 -7.46 12.43
CA ASN A 73 -16.05 -6.10 11.91
C ASN A 73 -14.54 -5.71 11.90
N PRO A 74 -13.84 -5.60 13.05
CA PRO A 74 -12.40 -5.26 13.06
C PRO A 74 -11.54 -6.33 12.38
N ARG A 75 -11.91 -7.61 12.48
CA ARG A 75 -11.18 -8.71 11.85
C ARG A 75 -11.19 -8.63 10.32
N THR A 76 -12.35 -8.37 9.71
CA THR A 76 -12.43 -8.22 8.25
C THR A 76 -11.60 -7.05 7.76
N TYR A 77 -11.68 -5.90 8.44
CA TYR A 77 -10.86 -4.73 8.14
C TYR A 77 -9.37 -5.08 8.17
N LEU A 78 -8.88 -5.74 9.23
CA LEU A 78 -7.48 -6.11 9.37
C LEU A 78 -7.01 -7.02 8.22
N ILE A 79 -7.82 -8.01 7.84
CA ILE A 79 -7.51 -8.93 6.74
C ILE A 79 -7.40 -8.15 5.43
N PHE A 80 -8.40 -7.35 5.07
CA PHE A 80 -8.39 -6.58 3.83
C PHE A 80 -7.24 -5.56 3.80
N TYR A 81 -7.03 -4.84 4.89
CA TYR A 81 -5.92 -3.91 5.04
C TYR A 81 -4.58 -4.61 4.82
N SER A 82 -4.36 -5.78 5.42
CA SER A 82 -3.12 -6.55 5.26
C SER A 82 -2.90 -7.01 3.81
N ILE A 83 -3.96 -7.41 3.10
CA ILE A 83 -3.85 -7.88 1.72
C ILE A 83 -3.51 -6.70 0.80
N PHE A 84 -4.28 -5.61 0.87
CA PHE A 84 -4.14 -4.49 -0.06
C PHE A 84 -2.97 -3.56 0.26
N VAL A 85 -2.65 -3.33 1.54
CA VAL A 85 -1.62 -2.35 1.93
C VAL A 85 -0.25 -3.01 2.08
N TYR A 86 -0.18 -4.31 2.36
CA TYR A 86 1.08 -5.03 2.55
C TYR A 86 1.34 -6.07 1.45
N HIS A 87 0.50 -7.10 1.30
CA HIS A 87 0.79 -8.24 0.42
C HIS A 87 0.83 -7.85 -1.06
N THR A 88 -0.17 -7.11 -1.55
CA THR A 88 -0.23 -6.66 -2.95
C THR A 88 1.00 -5.83 -3.35
N PRO A 89 1.38 -4.76 -2.63
CA PRO A 89 2.57 -4.00 -3.00
C PRO A 89 3.87 -4.79 -2.77
N LEU A 90 3.94 -5.68 -1.78
CA LEU A 90 5.11 -6.55 -1.58
C LEU A 90 5.32 -7.46 -2.80
N TYR A 91 4.26 -8.15 -3.26
CA TYR A 91 4.31 -9.01 -4.43
C TYR A 91 4.76 -8.24 -5.67
N LEU A 92 4.25 -7.02 -5.88
CA LEU A 92 4.62 -6.20 -7.03
C LEU A 92 6.08 -5.72 -6.97
N ILE A 93 6.60 -5.44 -5.78
CA ILE A 93 8.02 -5.12 -5.55
C ILE A 93 8.88 -6.36 -5.86
N CYS A 94 8.56 -7.52 -5.29
CA CYS A 94 9.30 -8.77 -5.53
C CYS A 94 9.32 -9.12 -7.02
N TYR A 95 8.17 -9.03 -7.70
CA TYR A 95 8.07 -9.21 -9.14
C TYR A 95 8.99 -8.24 -9.89
N SER A 96 8.89 -6.94 -9.59
CA SER A 96 9.69 -5.91 -10.27
C SER A 96 11.19 -6.17 -10.12
N TYR A 97 11.65 -6.52 -8.92
CA TYR A 97 13.07 -6.77 -8.65
C TYR A 97 13.56 -8.13 -9.17
N TRP A 98 12.71 -9.15 -9.17
CA TRP A 98 13.06 -10.44 -9.74
C TRP A 98 13.50 -10.31 -11.21
N PHE A 99 12.68 -9.64 -12.03
CA PHE A 99 12.99 -9.41 -13.45
C PHE A 99 14.07 -8.35 -13.70
N ILE A 100 14.42 -7.54 -12.71
CA ILE A 100 15.57 -6.61 -12.85
C ILE A 100 16.89 -7.38 -12.69
N ILE A 101 16.92 -8.41 -11.83
CA ILE A 101 18.12 -9.17 -11.52
C ILE A 101 18.29 -10.38 -12.44
N ALA A 102 17.19 -11.07 -12.78
CA ALA A 102 17.17 -12.23 -13.67
C ALA A 102 17.31 -11.81 -15.14
#